data_AF-A0A950F7F0-F1
#
_entry.id   AF-A0A950F7F0-F1
#
_cell.length_a   1.000
_cell.length_b   1.000
_cell.length_c   1.000
_cell.angle_alpha   90.00
_cell.angle_beta   90.00
_cell.angle_gamma   90.00
#
_symmetry.space_group_name_H-M   'P 1'
#
loop_
_entity.id
_entity.type
_entity.pdbx_description
1 polymer ?
#
loop_
_entity_poly.entity_id
_entity_poly.type
_entity_poly.pdbx_seq_one_letter_code
_entity_poly.pdbx_strand_id
1 'polypeptide(L)' 'AMVVAAPALLAAGWLRAKLLLVVALVGYHGWCYRLMLGLRVGATPHSQRWYRLFNEVPGLLLLGIVILAVVKP' A
#
# COMPACT_ATOMS: atom_id res chain seq x y z
N ALA A 1 -6.96 -8.93 -18.86
CA ALA A 1 -8.06 -9.10 -19.84
C ALA A 1 -9.40 -8.54 -19.33
N MET A 2 -9.91 -8.97 -18.16
CA MET A 2 -11.25 -8.60 -17.67
C MET A 2 -11.48 -7.08 -17.40
N VAL A 3 -10.49 -6.36 -16.85
CA VAL A 3 -10.64 -4.91 -16.55
C VAL A 3 -10.60 -4.03 -17.80
N VAL A 4 -9.91 -4.47 -18.86
CA VAL A 4 -9.83 -3.76 -20.14
C VAL A 4 -11.08 -4.00 -20.98
N ALA A 5 -11.70 -5.19 -20.85
CA ALA A 5 -12.88 -5.60 -21.61
C ALA A 5 -14.21 -4.99 -21.09
N ALA A 6 -14.23 -4.47 -19.86
CA ALA A 6 -15.43 -3.89 -19.26
C ALA A 6 -15.10 -2.62 -18.46
N PRO A 7 -14.91 -1.47 -19.12
CA PRO A 7 -14.56 -0.20 -18.46
C PRO A 7 -15.63 0.28 -17.46
N ALA A 8 -16.86 -0.24 -17.53
CA ALA A 8 -17.93 0.00 -16.55
C ALA A 8 -17.57 -0.51 -15.13
N LEU A 9 -16.73 -1.55 -15.01
CA LEU A 9 -16.20 -1.99 -13.71
C LEU A 9 -15.28 -0.94 -13.08
N LEU A 10 -14.54 -0.17 -13.89
CA LEU A 10 -13.77 0.98 -13.43
C LEU A 10 -14.65 2.22 -13.15
N ALA A 11 -15.89 2.26 -13.64
CA ALA A 11 -16.86 3.31 -13.28
C ALA A 11 -17.46 3.10 -11.88
N ALA A 12 -17.43 1.86 -11.36
CA ALA A 12 -17.76 1.60 -9.96
C ALA A 12 -16.66 2.18 -9.05
N GLY A 13 -16.94 3.30 -8.39
CA GLY A 13 -15.99 3.97 -7.47
C GLY A 13 -15.37 3.03 -6.44
N TRP A 14 -16.11 2.01 -6.03
CA TRP A 14 -15.67 0.90 -5.18
C TRP A 14 -14.47 0.12 -5.73
N LEU A 15 -14.47 -0.24 -7.02
CA LEU A 15 -13.37 -1.01 -7.62
C LEU A 15 -12.11 -0.15 -7.74
N ARG A 16 -12.26 1.14 -8.08
CA ARG A 16 -11.14 2.09 -8.14
C ARG A 16 -10.50 2.30 -6.77
N ALA A 17 -11.30 2.44 -5.72
CA ALA A 17 -10.82 2.57 -4.34
C ALA A 17 -10.00 1.35 -3.92
N LYS A 18 -10.50 0.13 -4.23
CA LYS A 18 -9.75 -1.11 -3.98
C LYS A 18 -8.44 -1.18 -4.76
N LEU A 19 -8.46 -0.86 -6.05
CA LEU A 19 -7.26 -0.88 -6.88
C LEU A 19 -6.21 0.13 -6.40
N LEU A 20 -6.62 1.33 -5.99
CA LEU A 20 -5.72 2.33 -5.39
C LEU A 20 -5.03 1.80 -4.14
N LEU A 21 -5.76 1.13 -3.25
CA LEU A 21 -5.18 0.52 -2.05
C LEU A 21 -4.19 -0.60 -2.38
N VAL A 22 -4.50 -1.45 -3.36
CA VAL A 22 -3.58 -2.50 -3.81
C VAL A 22 -2.30 -1.88 -4.38
N VAL A 23 -2.41 -0.86 -5.22
CA VAL A 23 -1.24 -0.14 -5.76
C VAL A 23 -0.41 0.50 -4.64
N ALA A 24 -1.06 1.14 -3.66
CA ALA A 24 -0.38 1.73 -2.51
C ALA A 24 0.37 0.67 -1.69
N LEU A 25 -0.24 -0.50 -1.46
CA LEU A 25 0.37 -1.62 -0.74
C LEU A 25 1.58 -2.20 -1.50
N VAL A 26 1.48 -2.36 -2.82
CA VAL A 26 2.59 -2.82 -3.66
C VAL A 26 3.75 -1.82 -3.64
N GLY A 27 3.45 -0.53 -3.75
CA GLY A 27 4.44 0.54 -3.64
C GLY A 27 5.15 0.53 -2.29
N TYR A 28 4.40 0.36 -1.19
CA TYR A 28 4.95 0.20 0.15
C TYR A 28 5.91 -0.99 0.25
N HIS A 29 5.53 -2.15 -0.30
CA HIS A 29 6.36 -3.34 -0.30
C HIS A 29 7.69 -3.14 -1.06
N GLY A 30 7.64 -2.44 -2.19
CA GLY A 30 8.85 -2.05 -2.94
C GLY A 30 9.77 -1.12 -2.14
N TRP A 31 9.19 -0.19 -1.37
CA TRP A 31 9.96 0.70 -0.50
C TRP A 31 10.60 -0.04 0.69
N CYS A 32 9.88 -0.97 1.31
CA CYS A 32 10.44 -1.89 2.31
C CYS A 32 11.65 -2.65 1.77
N TYR A 33 11.54 -3.17 0.54
CA TYR A 33 12.64 -3.90 -0.11
C TYR A 33 13.87 -3.01 -0.30
N ARG A 34 13.70 -1.75 -0.73
CA ARG A 34 14.81 -0.79 -0.87
C ARG A 34 15.49 -0.48 0.46
N LEU A 35 14.72 -0.25 1.53
CA LEU A 35 15.26 -0.02 2.86
C LEU A 35 16.01 -1.24 3.39
N MET A 36 15.46 -2.44 3.21
CA MET A 36 16.11 -3.69 3.56
C MET A 36 17.42 -3.89 2.80
N LEU A 37 17.46 -3.55 1.52
CA LEU A 37 18.68 -3.63 0.71
C LEU A 37 19.74 -2.66 1.23
N GLY A 38 19.39 -1.43 1.58
CA GLY A 38 20.32 -0.46 2.20
C GLY A 38 20.86 -0.94 3.55
N LEU A 39 19.98 -1.48 4.40
CA LEU A 39 20.35 -2.05 5.69
C LEU A 39 21.32 -3.24 5.56
N ARG A 40 21.16 -4.07 4.51
CA ARG A 40 22.07 -5.20 4.22
C ARG A 40 23.50 -4.76 3.92
N VAL A 41 23.69 -3.57 3.37
CA VAL A 41 25.03 -3.02 3.09
C VAL A 41 25.56 -2.17 4.25
N GLY A 42 24.89 -2.20 5.41
CA GLY A 42 25.26 -1.39 6.59
C GLY A 42 24.88 0.08 6.50
N ALA A 43 24.19 0.50 5.43
CA ALA A 43 23.71 1.87 5.29
C ALA A 43 22.40 2.03 6.07
N THR A 44 22.41 2.90 7.08
CA THR A 44 21.22 3.35 7.81
C THR A 44 20.90 4.80 7.43
N PRO A 45 20.31 5.03 6.23
CA PRO A 45 20.07 6.39 5.74
C PRO A 45 19.06 7.18 6.59
N HIS A 46 18.32 6.50 7.48
CA HIS A 46 17.30 7.11 8.33
C HIS A 46 17.50 6.77 9.80
N SER A 47 16.97 7.63 10.68
CA SER A 47 17.03 7.43 12.12
C SER A 47 16.09 6.31 12.59
N GLN A 48 16.38 5.70 13.74
CA GLN A 48 15.50 4.70 14.39
C GLN A 48 14.05 5.17 14.56
N ARG A 49 13.83 6.46 14.83
CA ARG A 49 12.48 7.05 14.94
C ARG A 49 11.73 7.01 13.60
N TRP A 50 12.45 7.21 12.50
CA TRP A 50 11.88 7.15 11.16
C TRP A 50 11.44 5.72 10.81
N TYR A 51 12.26 4.71 11.09
CA TYR A 51 11.91 3.31 10.84
C TYR A 51 10.69 2.85 11.65
N ARG A 52 10.56 3.33 12.89
CA ARG A 52 9.35 3.08 13.70
C ARG A 52 8.10 3.67 13.06
N LEU A 53 8.15 4.95 12.68
CA LEU A 53 7.02 5.61 12.03
C LEU A 53 6.68 4.93 10.70
N PHE A 54 7.69 4.55 9.92
CA PHE A 54 7.51 3.84 8.66
C PHE A 54 6.83 2.48 8.86
N ASN A 55 7.15 1.74 9.93
CA ASN A 55 6.47 0.50 10.28
C ASN A 55 5.05 0.69 10.81
N GLU A 56 4.66 1.89 11.24
CA GLU A 56 3.27 2.21 11.61
C GLU A 56 2.38 2.50 10.38
N VAL A 57 2.97 2.87 9.23
CA VAL A 57 2.26 3.06 7.96
C VAL A 57 1.44 1.82 7.53
N PRO A 58 1.97 0.57 7.60
CA PRO A 58 1.18 -0.64 7.41
C PRO A 58 -0.09 -0.68 8.24
N GLY A 59 -0.03 -0.27 9.51
CA GLY A 59 -1.18 -0.27 10.41
C GLY A 59 -2.28 0.68 9.94
N LEU A 60 -1.90 1.90 9.52
CA LEU A 60 -2.84 2.88 8.94
C LEU A 60 -3.43 2.38 7.62
N LEU A 61 -2.61 1.74 6.78
CA LEU A 61 -3.03 1.17 5.51
C LEU A 61 -4.01 0.00 5.73
N LEU A 62 -3.74 -0.86 6.72
CA LEU A 62 -4.63 -1.95 7.13
C LEU A 62 -5.96 -1.42 7.66
N LEU A 63 -5.94 -0.38 8.49
CA LEU A 63 -7.16 0.28 8.99
C LEU A 63 -8.00 0.83 7.83
N GLY A 64 -7.39 1.54 6.88
CA GLY A 64 -8.08 2.04 5.70
C GLY A 64 -8.65 0.92 4.82
N ILE A 65 -7.90 -0.17 4.63
CA ILE A 65 -8.38 -1.37 3.92
C ILE A 65 -9.57 -2.00 4.63
N VAL A 66 -9.53 -2.17 5.96
CA VAL A 66 -10.61 -2.76 6.74
C VAL A 66 -11.86 -1.89 6.70
N ILE A 67 -11.71 -0.57 6.87
CA ILE A 67 -12.84 0.36 6.74
C ILE A 67 -13.43 0.24 5.35
N LEU A 68 -12.61 0.29 4.29
CA LEU A 68 -13.13 0.10 2.94
C LEU A 68 -13.79 -1.26 2.78
N ALA A 69 -13.23 -2.35 3.31
CA ALA A 69 -13.78 -3.70 3.16
C ALA A 69 -15.10 -3.92 3.89
N VAL A 70 -15.24 -3.34 5.09
CA VAL A 70 -16.42 -3.47 5.97
C VAL A 70 -17.50 -2.47 5.59
N VAL A 71 -17.11 -1.20 5.35
CA VAL A 71 -18.00 -0.14 4.86
C VAL A 71 -18.13 -0.29 3.36
N LYS A 72 -18.74 -1.39 2.96
CA LYS A 72 -19.25 -1.60 1.60
C LYS A 72 -20.54 -0.77 1.48
N PRO A 73 -20.73 0.09 0.47
CA PRO A 73 -22.06 0.53 0.12
C PRO A 73 -22.92 -0.65 -0.34
#